data_AF-A0A804KFW5-F1
#
_entry.id   AF-A0A804KFW5-F1
#
_cell.length_a   1.000
_cell.length_b   1.000
_cell.length_c   1.000
_cell.angle_alpha   90.00
_cell.angle_beta   90.00
_cell.angle_gamma   90.00
#
_symmetry.space_group_name_H-M   'P 1'
#
loop_
_entity.id
_entity.type
_entity.pdbx_description
1 polymer ?
#
loop_
_entity_poly.entity_id
_entity_poly.type
_entity_poly.pdbx_seq_one_letter_code
_entity_poly.pdbx_strand_id
1 'polypeptide(L)'
;MASWVVSNCCGLRPLPASLRRPNSGLLPAASLKPLKRRPLFSPTVGLGGRREWALRVSAPLQVAPLEDERESGEGSGEPSLKGSDGKEAAFDPGMPPPFGLAEIRAAIPKHCWVKDPWRSMSYVVRDVVVVFGLAAAAASLNNWIVWPLYWIAQGTMFWALFVLGHDCGHGSFSNNPKLNSVVGHLLHSSILVPYHGWRISHRTHHQNHGHVENDESWHPLAEKLYRSLDSTTRKLRFTLPFPMFAYPFYLWGRSPGKCGSHFHPSSDLFVPNEKKDVITSTICWAAMVVILAGLTYLMGPNQMLKLYGVPYWIFVMWLDLVTYLHHHGHEEKLPWYRGKEWSYLRGGLTTLDRDYGWINNIHHDIGTHVIHHLFPQIPHYHLVEATEAAKPVIGKYYREPAKSGPLPFHLLGVLVRSLKHDHYVNDTGEVVYYQTD
;
A
#
# COMPACT_ATOMS: atom_id res chain seq x y z
N MET A 1 -20.58 -28.40 19.04
CA MET A 1 -19.49 -29.04 18.29
C MET A 1 -19.10 -28.12 17.14
N ALA A 2 -18.07 -27.30 17.35
CA ALA A 2 -17.46 -26.46 16.32
C ALA A 2 -16.06 -26.10 16.83
N SER A 3 -15.10 -26.94 16.50
CA SER A 3 -13.66 -26.66 16.59
C SER A 3 -13.10 -26.99 15.22
N TRP A 4 -11.93 -26.43 14.88
CA TRP A 4 -11.16 -26.60 13.64
C TRP A 4 -11.50 -25.63 12.50
N VAL A 5 -10.83 -24.48 12.48
CA VAL A 5 -9.89 -24.10 11.41
C VAL A 5 -8.80 -23.23 12.04
N VAL A 6 -7.75 -23.86 12.58
CA VAL A 6 -6.45 -23.21 12.76
C VAL A 6 -5.54 -23.89 11.75
N SER A 7 -5.21 -23.15 10.69
CA SER A 7 -4.37 -23.63 9.60
C SER A 7 -2.96 -23.88 10.11
N ASN A 8 -2.48 -25.11 9.94
CA ASN A 8 -1.10 -25.52 10.22
C ASN A 8 -0.16 -24.92 9.16
N CYS A 9 0.17 -23.64 9.29
CA CYS A 9 1.16 -22.99 8.45
C CYS A 9 2.47 -22.82 9.23
N CYS A 10 3.22 -23.89 9.38
CA CYS A 10 4.69 -23.89 9.49
C CYS A 10 5.21 -25.32 9.65
N GLY A 11 5.82 -25.86 8.59
CA GLY A 11 6.84 -26.90 8.75
C GLY A 11 8.08 -26.25 9.33
N LEU A 12 8.25 -26.34 10.65
CA LEU A 12 9.45 -25.87 11.33
C LEU A 12 10.65 -26.73 10.91
N ARG A 13 11.65 -26.12 10.24
CA ARG A 13 13.04 -26.59 10.30
C ARG A 13 13.85 -25.56 11.10
N PRO A 14 14.41 -25.92 12.27
CA PRO A 14 15.40 -25.08 12.92
C PRO A 14 16.71 -25.14 12.13
N LEU A 15 17.22 -23.98 11.70
CA LEU A 15 18.62 -23.87 11.25
C LEU A 15 19.54 -24.00 12.48
N PRO A 16 20.67 -24.74 12.37
CA PRO A 16 21.57 -24.94 13.49
C PRO A 16 22.36 -23.67 13.80
N ALA A 17 22.35 -23.26 15.06
CA ALA A 17 23.19 -22.19 15.58
C ALA A 17 24.64 -22.70 15.72
N SER A 18 25.53 -22.28 14.84
CA SER A 18 26.96 -22.38 15.09
C SER A 18 27.75 -21.28 14.37
N LEU A 19 27.98 -20.16 15.07
CA LEU A 19 29.16 -19.33 14.80
C LEU A 19 29.89 -19.05 16.11
N ARG A 20 31.10 -19.61 16.17
CA ARG A 20 32.09 -19.51 17.25
C ARG A 20 32.51 -18.04 17.43
N ARG A 21 32.52 -17.56 18.68
CA ARG A 21 33.28 -16.37 19.09
C ARG A 21 34.74 -16.75 19.35
N PRO A 22 35.74 -15.95 18.95
CA PRO A 22 37.10 -16.10 19.45
C PRO A 22 37.25 -15.45 20.84
N ASN A 23 37.94 -16.17 21.72
CA ASN A 23 38.41 -15.73 23.04
C ASN A 23 39.69 -14.88 22.93
N SER A 24 39.75 -13.81 23.73
CA SER A 24 40.96 -13.23 24.33
C SER A 24 40.44 -12.20 25.33
N GLY A 25 40.72 -12.16 26.62
CA GLY A 25 41.86 -12.56 27.44
C GLY A 25 41.85 -11.51 28.57
N LEU A 26 41.85 -11.95 29.83
CA LEU A 26 41.56 -11.15 31.03
C LEU A 26 42.85 -10.57 31.66
N LEU A 27 42.65 -9.46 32.39
CA LEU A 27 43.43 -8.85 33.51
C LEU A 27 44.37 -7.64 33.23
N PRO A 28 44.67 -6.76 34.23
CA PRO A 28 43.83 -6.25 35.34
C PRO A 28 44.00 -4.72 35.61
N ALA A 29 43.28 -4.22 36.63
CA ALA A 29 43.13 -2.83 37.06
C ALA A 29 44.36 -2.19 37.74
N ALA A 30 44.51 -0.85 37.62
CA ALA A 30 45.26 -0.03 38.58
C ALA A 30 44.87 1.48 38.59
N SER A 31 44.58 1.95 39.81
CA SER A 31 44.92 3.24 40.45
C SER A 31 44.21 4.56 40.10
N LEU A 32 43.73 5.20 41.19
CA LEU A 32 43.06 6.49 41.35
C LEU A 32 44.04 7.64 41.65
N LYS A 33 43.61 8.89 41.34
CA LYS A 33 43.64 10.15 42.15
C LYS A 33 43.87 11.41 41.28
N PRO A 34 43.58 12.65 41.73
CA PRO A 34 42.40 13.16 42.46
C PRO A 34 41.84 14.52 41.90
N LEU A 35 40.70 14.93 42.46
CA LEU A 35 39.92 16.17 42.23
C LEU A 35 40.66 17.51 42.37
N LYS A 36 40.15 18.55 41.68
CA LYS A 36 40.12 19.95 42.18
C LYS A 36 38.71 20.57 42.07
N ARG A 37 38.41 21.42 43.07
CA ARG A 37 37.10 21.92 43.52
C ARG A 37 36.59 23.17 42.75
N ARG A 38 35.26 23.37 42.83
CA ARG A 38 34.45 24.57 42.49
C ARG A 38 34.73 25.80 43.39
N PRO A 39 34.12 26.96 43.06
CA PRO A 39 32.94 27.45 43.80
C PRO A 39 31.81 27.90 42.84
N LEU A 40 30.50 27.61 43.02
CA LEU A 40 29.46 27.98 44.00
C LEU A 40 28.92 29.42 43.87
N PHE A 41 27.70 29.59 43.32
CA PHE A 41 26.53 30.29 43.92
C PHE A 41 25.29 30.13 43.01
N SER A 42 24.11 30.00 43.62
CA SER A 42 22.73 29.79 43.09
C SER A 42 21.86 30.98 43.56
N PRO A 43 20.51 31.10 43.37
CA PRO A 43 19.54 30.33 42.57
C PRO A 43 18.52 31.21 41.79
N THR A 44 17.62 30.60 40.99
CA THR A 44 16.19 30.96 40.99
C THR A 44 15.34 29.83 40.41
N VAL A 45 14.17 29.65 41.03
CA VAL A 45 13.19 28.58 40.89
C VAL A 45 12.21 28.89 39.76
N GLY A 46 11.79 27.87 39.00
CA GLY A 46 10.65 27.96 38.10
C GLY A 46 10.19 26.58 37.62
N LEU A 47 8.99 26.19 38.06
CA LEU A 47 8.34 24.90 37.83
C LEU A 47 8.04 24.63 36.33
N GLY A 48 8.04 23.35 35.94
CA GLY A 48 7.35 22.92 34.73
C GLY A 48 7.86 21.62 34.11
N GLY A 49 7.60 20.48 34.75
CA GLY A 49 7.86 19.18 34.15
C GLY A 49 6.95 18.91 32.95
N ARG A 50 7.47 19.02 31.73
CA ARG A 50 6.90 18.39 30.54
C ARG A 50 7.64 17.08 30.28
N ARG A 51 6.99 15.95 30.58
CA ARG A 51 7.38 14.65 30.04
C ARG A 51 7.03 14.62 28.56
N GLU A 52 8.01 14.81 27.70
CA GLU A 52 7.87 14.56 26.26
C GLU A 52 7.78 13.06 25.99
N TRP A 53 6.57 12.58 25.69
CA TRP A 53 6.40 11.31 24.98
C TRP A 53 6.66 11.55 23.50
N ALA A 54 7.93 11.45 23.10
CA ALA A 54 8.32 11.44 21.70
C ALA A 54 7.96 10.07 21.08
N LEU A 55 6.71 9.93 20.62
CA LEU A 55 6.34 8.90 19.63
C LEU A 55 7.01 9.28 18.30
N ARG A 56 8.21 8.75 18.06
CA ARG A 56 8.89 8.77 16.76
C ARG A 56 8.21 7.77 15.83
N VAL A 57 7.07 8.16 15.28
CA VAL A 57 6.49 7.50 14.09
C VAL A 57 6.79 8.43 12.92
N SER A 58 8.06 8.47 12.53
CA SER A 58 8.50 9.05 11.27
C SER A 58 8.85 7.87 10.38
N ALA A 59 8.34 7.86 9.15
CA ALA A 59 8.95 7.07 8.08
C ALA A 59 10.48 7.32 8.11
N PRO A 60 11.33 6.29 8.02
CA PRO A 60 12.76 6.50 8.12
C PRO A 60 13.21 7.39 6.97
N LEU A 61 13.68 8.58 7.32
CA LEU A 61 14.54 9.40 6.49
C LEU A 61 15.95 8.85 6.65
N GLN A 62 16.28 7.79 5.90
CA GLN A 62 17.63 7.38 5.49
C GLN A 62 17.51 6.05 4.75
N VAL A 63 17.49 6.12 3.42
CA VAL A 63 18.11 5.08 2.62
C VAL A 63 19.58 5.01 3.09
N ALA A 64 20.09 3.81 3.36
CA ALA A 64 21.50 3.62 3.69
C ALA A 64 22.38 4.35 2.66
N PRO A 65 23.54 4.93 3.04
CA PRO A 65 24.45 5.50 2.06
C PRO A 65 24.85 4.38 1.10
N LEU A 66 24.46 4.53 -0.17
CA LEU A 66 25.02 3.73 -1.25
C LEU A 66 26.50 4.06 -1.30
N GLU A 67 27.34 3.03 -1.22
CA GLU A 67 28.76 3.15 -1.56
C GLU A 67 28.84 3.75 -2.97
N ASP A 68 29.66 4.79 -3.11
CA ASP A 68 29.94 5.48 -4.37
C ASP A 68 30.38 4.46 -5.44
N GLU A 69 29.48 4.03 -6.33
CA GLU A 69 29.88 3.56 -7.66
C GLU A 69 30.18 4.80 -8.51
N ARG A 70 31.33 5.41 -8.25
CA ARG A 70 32.02 6.25 -9.22
C ARG A 70 32.96 5.37 -10.04
N GLU A 71 32.43 4.69 -11.04
CA GLU A 71 33.23 4.44 -12.24
C GLU A 71 32.98 5.58 -13.22
N SER A 72 34.03 6.36 -13.42
CA SER A 72 34.17 7.41 -14.41
C SER A 72 33.94 6.85 -15.82
N GLY A 73 32.85 7.27 -16.44
CA GLY A 73 32.64 7.18 -17.89
C GLY A 73 32.09 8.51 -18.38
N GLU A 74 32.97 9.43 -18.76
CA GLU A 74 32.60 10.55 -19.63
C GLU A 74 32.11 9.96 -20.96
N GLY A 75 30.86 10.24 -21.32
CA GLY A 75 30.26 9.76 -22.55
C GLY A 75 28.86 10.30 -22.73
N SER A 76 28.75 11.56 -23.16
CA SER A 76 27.52 12.06 -23.78
C SER A 76 27.29 11.29 -25.08
N GLY A 77 26.43 10.27 -25.05
CA GLY A 77 26.03 9.52 -26.21
C GLY A 77 24.94 8.52 -25.85
N GLU A 78 23.77 8.64 -26.48
CA GLU A 78 22.76 7.58 -26.49
C GLU A 78 23.43 6.25 -26.89
N PRO A 79 23.28 5.15 -26.12
CA PRO A 79 23.69 3.85 -26.57
C PRO A 79 22.66 3.37 -27.60
N SER A 80 22.90 3.74 -28.86
CA SER A 80 22.21 3.13 -30.00
C SER A 80 22.71 1.69 -30.11
N LEU A 81 21.96 0.76 -29.53
CA LEU A 81 22.13 -0.69 -29.74
C LEU A 81 21.74 -1.03 -31.18
N LYS A 82 22.62 -0.69 -32.13
CA LYS A 82 22.56 -1.17 -33.51
C LYS A 82 23.07 -2.60 -33.55
N GLY A 83 22.14 -3.55 -33.44
CA GLY A 83 22.37 -4.92 -33.89
C GLY A 83 22.67 -4.95 -35.39
N SER A 84 23.40 -5.97 -35.85
CA SER A 84 23.96 -6.08 -37.20
C SER A 84 22.97 -6.21 -38.36
N ASP A 85 21.70 -5.84 -38.18
CA ASP A 85 20.65 -5.88 -39.21
C ASP A 85 19.65 -4.73 -39.05
N GLY A 86 20.08 -3.49 -38.76
CA GLY A 86 19.30 -2.26 -38.98
C GLY A 86 17.90 -2.15 -38.31
N LYS A 87 17.47 -3.12 -37.51
CA LYS A 87 16.22 -3.15 -36.75
C LYS A 87 16.56 -2.83 -35.30
N GLU A 88 15.90 -1.82 -34.75
CA GLU A 88 15.92 -1.59 -33.29
C GLU A 88 15.58 -2.90 -32.58
N ALA A 89 16.38 -3.29 -31.60
CA ALA A 89 16.03 -4.40 -30.73
C ALA A 89 14.65 -4.12 -30.12
N ALA A 90 13.77 -5.13 -30.14
CA ALA A 90 12.44 -5.01 -29.54
C ALA A 90 12.60 -4.63 -28.05
N PHE A 91 11.76 -3.69 -27.59
CA PHE A 91 11.79 -3.24 -26.20
C PHE A 91 11.43 -4.41 -25.27
N ASP A 92 12.32 -4.70 -24.30
CA ASP A 92 12.08 -5.69 -23.26
C ASP A 92 11.82 -4.96 -21.92
N PRO A 93 10.59 -4.98 -21.40
CA PRO A 93 10.26 -4.34 -20.13
C PRO A 93 10.94 -5.01 -18.93
N GLY A 94 11.44 -6.23 -19.09
CA GLY A 94 12.22 -6.96 -18.10
C GLY A 94 13.60 -6.34 -17.87
N MET A 95 14.18 -5.64 -18.84
CA MET A 95 15.53 -5.09 -18.74
C MET A 95 15.62 -3.88 -17.81
N PRO A 96 16.77 -3.65 -17.14
CA PRO A 96 16.99 -2.44 -16.34
C PRO A 96 16.78 -1.16 -17.16
N PRO A 97 16.06 -0.15 -16.64
CA PRO A 97 15.85 1.10 -17.36
C PRO A 97 17.15 1.90 -17.48
N PRO A 98 17.32 2.71 -18.54
CA PRO A 98 18.49 3.55 -18.76
C PRO A 98 18.49 4.85 -17.92
N PHE A 99 17.63 4.94 -16.90
CA PHE A 99 17.45 6.11 -16.04
C PHE A 99 17.33 5.69 -14.58
N GLY A 100 17.75 6.57 -13.67
CA GLY A 100 17.64 6.38 -12.23
C GLY A 100 16.41 7.03 -11.59
N LEU A 101 16.08 6.63 -10.36
CA LEU A 101 15.01 7.26 -9.57
C LEU A 101 15.25 8.76 -9.34
N ALA A 102 16.51 9.19 -9.27
CA ALA A 102 16.89 10.59 -9.09
C ALA A 102 16.52 11.45 -10.31
N GLU A 103 16.61 10.92 -11.52
CA GLU A 103 16.24 11.64 -12.76
C GLU A 103 14.73 11.85 -12.83
N ILE A 104 13.95 10.81 -12.52
CA ILE A 104 12.48 10.91 -12.44
C ILE A 104 12.09 11.96 -11.38
N ARG A 105 12.74 11.89 -10.20
CA ARG A 105 12.51 12.86 -9.12
C ARG A 105 12.83 14.29 -9.55
N ALA A 106 13.90 14.50 -10.33
CA ALA A 106 14.33 15.81 -10.79
C ALA A 106 13.37 16.43 -11.82
N ALA A 107 12.67 15.60 -12.60
CA ALA A 107 11.67 16.05 -13.56
C ALA A 107 10.37 16.55 -12.88
N ILE A 108 10.03 16.03 -11.71
CA ILE A 108 8.80 16.39 -11.00
C ILE A 108 8.91 17.82 -10.39
N PRO A 109 7.96 18.72 -10.67
CA PRO A 109 7.97 20.08 -10.12
C PRO A 109 8.08 20.13 -8.59
N LYS A 110 8.84 21.10 -8.07
CA LYS A 110 9.14 21.22 -6.64
C LYS A 110 7.87 21.37 -5.78
N HIS A 111 6.83 22.02 -6.29
CA HIS A 111 5.59 22.23 -5.54
C HIS A 111 4.76 20.95 -5.40
N CYS A 112 4.89 19.96 -6.29
CA CYS A 112 4.21 18.68 -6.16
C CYS A 112 4.61 17.93 -4.87
N TRP A 113 5.79 18.24 -4.31
CA TRP A 113 6.28 17.66 -3.06
C TRP A 113 5.78 18.37 -1.80
N VAL A 114 5.11 19.52 -1.96
CA VAL A 114 4.63 20.34 -0.85
C VAL A 114 3.29 19.82 -0.37
N LYS A 115 3.25 19.40 0.90
CA LYS A 115 2.04 18.90 1.56
C LYS A 115 1.34 20.07 2.24
N ASP A 116 0.12 20.36 1.80
CA ASP A 116 -0.77 21.34 2.39
C ASP A 116 -1.84 20.64 3.26
N PRO A 117 -1.74 20.70 4.60
CA PRO A 117 -2.71 20.08 5.49
C PRO A 117 -4.11 20.68 5.36
N TRP A 118 -4.25 21.96 5.00
CA TRP A 118 -5.55 22.60 4.83
C TRP A 118 -6.24 22.09 3.57
N ARG A 119 -5.49 21.97 2.48
CA ARG A 119 -5.99 21.36 1.25
C ARG A 119 -6.40 19.91 1.49
N SER A 120 -5.55 19.10 2.13
CA SER A 120 -5.87 17.72 2.49
C SER A 120 -7.13 17.61 3.38
N MET A 121 -7.25 18.47 4.40
CA MET A 121 -8.44 18.51 5.26
C MET A 121 -9.70 18.97 4.52
N SER A 122 -9.58 19.84 3.51
CA SER A 122 -10.73 20.25 2.69
C SER A 122 -11.35 19.07 1.92
N TYR A 123 -10.54 18.14 1.43
CA TYR A 123 -11.02 16.89 0.83
C TYR A 123 -11.73 16.00 1.85
N VAL A 124 -11.19 15.90 3.07
CA VAL A 124 -11.86 15.17 4.17
C VAL A 124 -13.24 15.77 4.46
N VAL A 125 -13.32 17.10 4.62
CA VAL A 125 -14.60 17.77 4.89
C VAL A 125 -15.57 17.57 3.73
N ARG A 126 -15.12 17.77 2.48
CA ARG A 126 -15.92 17.52 1.27
C ARG A 126 -16.51 16.12 1.28
N ASP A 127 -15.66 15.10 1.44
CA ASP A 127 -16.08 13.71 1.31
C ASP A 127 -17.01 13.30 2.45
N VAL A 128 -16.73 13.74 3.68
CA VAL A 128 -17.59 13.48 4.84
C VAL A 128 -18.95 14.16 4.69
N VAL A 129 -19.01 15.40 4.20
CA VAL A 129 -20.27 16.11 3.92
C VAL A 129 -21.08 15.36 2.85
N VAL A 130 -20.44 14.88 1.78
CA VAL A 130 -21.10 14.10 0.74
C VAL A 130 -21.62 12.77 1.30
N VAL A 131 -20.82 12.05 2.10
CA VAL A 131 -21.22 10.79 2.76
C VAL A 131 -22.47 10.97 3.61
N PHE A 132 -22.49 11.98 4.49
CA PHE A 132 -23.66 12.23 5.33
C PHE A 132 -24.85 12.77 4.53
N GLY A 133 -24.60 13.61 3.52
CA GLY A 133 -25.64 14.15 2.64
C GLY A 133 -26.34 13.06 1.83
N LEU A 134 -25.58 12.13 1.24
CA LEU A 134 -26.12 10.97 0.53
C LEU A 134 -26.97 10.09 1.45
N ALA A 135 -26.47 9.79 2.65
CA ALA A 135 -27.18 8.96 3.62
C ALA A 135 -28.49 9.62 4.09
N ALA A 136 -28.45 10.92 4.37
CA ALA A 136 -29.63 11.70 4.73
C ALA A 136 -30.65 11.73 3.58
N ALA A 137 -30.22 12.04 2.35
CA ALA A 137 -31.10 12.06 1.19
C ALA A 137 -31.75 10.70 0.91
N ALA A 138 -30.98 9.61 0.98
CA ALA A 138 -31.50 8.25 0.79
C ALA A 138 -32.51 7.86 1.87
N ALA A 139 -32.22 8.19 3.13
CA ALA A 139 -33.12 7.94 4.25
C ALA A 139 -34.42 8.77 4.17
N SER A 140 -34.34 10.03 3.75
CA SER A 140 -35.50 10.92 3.62
C SER A 140 -36.39 10.56 2.44
N LEU A 141 -35.81 10.23 1.28
CA LEU A 141 -36.57 9.87 0.07
C LEU A 141 -37.13 8.44 0.15
N ASN A 142 -36.39 7.52 0.79
CA ASN A 142 -36.74 6.12 1.03
C ASN A 142 -37.47 5.43 -0.15
N ASN A 143 -36.90 5.55 -1.35
CA ASN A 143 -37.49 5.04 -2.59
C ASN A 143 -36.63 3.92 -3.19
N TRP A 144 -37.26 2.91 -3.80
CA TRP A 144 -36.58 1.74 -4.37
C TRP A 144 -35.63 2.08 -5.53
N ILE A 145 -35.85 3.20 -6.23
CA ILE A 145 -34.92 3.72 -7.24
C ILE A 145 -33.73 4.43 -6.59
N VAL A 146 -33.96 5.12 -5.46
CA VAL A 146 -32.92 5.87 -4.76
C VAL A 146 -31.90 4.94 -4.11
N TRP A 147 -32.33 3.78 -3.59
CA TRP A 147 -31.43 2.87 -2.88
C TRP A 147 -30.26 2.34 -3.73
N PRO A 148 -30.44 1.79 -4.95
CA PRO A 148 -29.32 1.36 -5.79
C PRO A 148 -28.38 2.50 -6.17
N LEU A 149 -28.90 3.68 -6.50
CA LEU A 149 -28.09 4.86 -6.83
C LEU A 149 -27.28 5.32 -5.60
N TYR A 150 -27.92 5.36 -4.44
CA TYR A 150 -27.26 5.63 -3.17
C TYR A 150 -26.17 4.60 -2.87
N TRP A 151 -26.43 3.30 -3.04
CA TRP A 151 -25.44 2.26 -2.73
C TRP A 151 -24.16 2.42 -3.54
N ILE A 152 -24.29 2.64 -4.85
CA ILE A 152 -23.15 2.85 -5.74
C ILE A 152 -22.40 4.13 -5.35
N ALA A 153 -23.11 5.25 -5.18
CA ALA A 153 -22.49 6.52 -4.83
C ALA A 153 -21.80 6.46 -3.45
N GLN A 154 -22.49 5.93 -2.44
CA GLN A 154 -22.01 5.82 -1.08
C GLN A 154 -20.80 4.88 -0.96
N GLY A 155 -20.83 3.73 -1.63
CA GLY A 155 -19.71 2.81 -1.66
C GLY A 155 -18.49 3.40 -2.36
N THR A 156 -18.70 4.17 -3.43
CA THR A 156 -17.62 4.93 -4.10
C THR A 156 -17.05 6.03 -3.20
N MET A 157 -17.87 6.68 -2.39
CA MET A 157 -17.39 7.65 -1.39
C MET A 157 -16.65 6.99 -0.23
N PHE A 158 -17.03 5.79 0.21
CA PHE A 158 -16.25 5.02 1.17
C PHE A 158 -14.88 4.64 0.60
N TRP A 159 -14.79 4.34 -0.69
CA TRP A 159 -13.52 4.20 -1.40
C TRP A 159 -12.72 5.52 -1.42
N ALA A 160 -13.36 6.67 -1.65
CA ALA A 160 -12.68 7.97 -1.54
C ALA A 160 -12.12 8.24 -0.14
N LEU A 161 -12.86 7.92 0.93
CA LEU A 161 -12.38 8.01 2.32
C LEU A 161 -11.18 7.09 2.57
N PHE A 162 -11.17 5.90 1.96
CA PHE A 162 -10.05 4.99 2.04
C PHE A 162 -8.78 5.62 1.48
N VAL A 163 -8.86 6.25 0.29
CA VAL A 163 -7.71 6.90 -0.37
C VAL A 163 -7.15 8.05 0.48
N LEU A 164 -8.01 8.85 1.12
CA LEU A 164 -7.54 9.91 2.05
C LEU A 164 -6.85 9.35 3.30
N GLY A 165 -7.35 8.25 3.85
CA GLY A 165 -6.67 7.57 4.96
C GLY A 165 -5.38 6.87 4.50
N HIS A 166 -5.31 6.43 3.25
CA HIS A 166 -4.11 5.91 2.60
C HIS A 166 -3.02 7.00 2.48
N ASP A 167 -3.38 8.21 2.06
CA ASP A 167 -2.46 9.37 2.05
C ASP A 167 -1.94 9.71 3.45
N CYS A 168 -2.78 9.55 4.47
CA CYS A 168 -2.32 9.66 5.86
C CYS A 168 -1.28 8.57 6.18
N GLY A 169 -1.50 7.36 5.69
CA GLY A 169 -0.61 6.22 5.85
C GLY A 169 0.78 6.42 5.23
N HIS A 170 0.85 7.02 4.04
CA HIS A 170 2.11 7.42 3.41
C HIS A 170 2.74 8.69 4.01
N GLY A 171 1.93 9.44 4.76
CA GLY A 171 2.30 10.76 5.23
C GLY A 171 2.39 11.80 4.12
N SER A 172 1.74 11.57 2.96
CA SER A 172 1.53 12.56 1.90
C SER A 172 0.42 13.55 2.28
N PHE A 173 -0.51 13.15 3.16
CA PHE A 173 -1.58 14.02 3.66
C PHE A 173 -1.06 15.28 4.37
N SER A 174 -0.05 15.14 5.24
CA SER A 174 0.61 16.26 5.92
C SER A 174 2.03 15.90 6.41
N ASN A 175 2.84 16.91 6.71
CA ASN A 175 4.14 16.71 7.38
C ASN A 175 4.03 16.40 8.88
N ASN A 176 2.83 16.41 9.48
CA ASN A 176 2.61 16.13 10.90
C ASN A 176 2.14 14.67 11.08
N PRO A 177 2.98 13.76 11.61
CA PRO A 177 2.61 12.36 11.78
C PRO A 177 1.43 12.14 12.74
N LYS A 178 1.24 13.04 13.72
CA LYS A 178 0.10 12.95 14.66
C LYS A 178 -1.21 13.27 13.95
N LEU A 179 -1.22 14.32 13.11
CA LEU A 179 -2.39 14.67 12.31
C LEU A 179 -2.76 13.50 11.39
N ASN A 180 -1.78 12.96 10.67
CA ASN A 180 -1.98 11.82 9.79
C ASN A 180 -2.50 10.60 10.57
N SER A 181 -1.96 10.34 11.77
CA SER A 181 -2.44 9.23 12.59
C SER A 181 -3.89 9.42 13.04
N VAL A 182 -4.25 10.59 13.54
CA VAL A 182 -5.63 10.87 14.00
C VAL A 182 -6.61 10.78 12.83
N VAL A 183 -6.34 11.49 11.73
CA VAL A 183 -7.21 11.52 10.56
C VAL A 183 -7.30 10.14 9.91
N GLY A 184 -6.17 9.44 9.76
CA GLY A 184 -6.12 8.08 9.24
C GLY A 184 -6.98 7.10 10.05
N HIS A 185 -6.90 7.14 11.38
CA HIS A 185 -7.77 6.30 12.23
C HIS A 185 -9.25 6.66 12.07
N LEU A 186 -9.61 7.95 12.01
CA LEU A 186 -11.00 8.35 11.84
C LEU A 186 -11.57 7.87 10.50
N LEU A 187 -10.83 8.09 9.41
CA LEU A 187 -11.24 7.70 8.06
C LEU A 187 -11.32 6.18 7.93
N HIS A 188 -10.23 5.47 8.19
CA HIS A 188 -10.15 4.02 7.99
C HIS A 188 -11.04 3.23 8.94
N SER A 189 -11.09 3.59 10.24
CA SER A 189 -11.95 2.85 11.18
C SER A 189 -13.42 2.99 10.79
N SER A 190 -13.86 4.14 10.28
CA SER A 190 -15.24 4.38 9.86
C SER A 190 -15.72 3.45 8.74
N ILE A 191 -14.79 2.90 7.96
CA ILE A 191 -15.01 1.92 6.88
C ILE A 191 -14.38 0.57 7.22
N LEU A 192 -14.24 0.24 8.51
CA LEU A 192 -13.75 -1.05 9.02
C LEU A 192 -12.35 -1.47 8.53
N VAL A 193 -11.48 -0.50 8.30
CA VAL A 193 -10.06 -0.72 8.01
C VAL A 193 -9.22 -0.47 9.29
N PRO A 194 -8.41 -1.44 9.76
CA PRO A 194 -7.51 -1.21 10.89
C PRO A 194 -6.31 -0.35 10.43
N TYR A 195 -6.40 0.97 10.61
CA TYR A 195 -5.46 1.95 10.02
C TYR A 195 -3.98 1.55 10.09
N HIS A 196 -3.40 1.30 11.26
CA HIS A 196 -1.99 0.93 11.37
C HIS A 196 -1.68 -0.47 10.86
N GLY A 197 -2.57 -1.43 11.10
CA GLY A 197 -2.43 -2.78 10.56
C GLY A 197 -2.29 -2.75 9.04
N TRP A 198 -3.21 -2.05 8.38
CA TRP A 198 -3.18 -1.84 6.94
C TRP A 198 -2.03 -0.93 6.47
N ARG A 199 -1.76 0.19 7.15
CA ARG A 199 -0.67 1.13 6.80
C ARG A 199 0.68 0.43 6.77
N ILE A 200 0.94 -0.45 7.74
CA ILE A 200 2.23 -1.15 7.84
C ILE A 200 2.34 -2.20 6.73
N SER A 201 1.32 -3.02 6.50
CA SER A 201 1.35 -4.01 5.42
C SER A 201 1.43 -3.35 4.04
N HIS A 202 0.73 -2.22 3.86
CA HIS A 202 0.81 -1.44 2.65
C HIS A 202 2.17 -0.76 2.45
N ARG A 203 2.82 -0.27 3.52
CA ARG A 203 4.23 0.17 3.46
C ARG A 203 5.14 -0.97 3.00
N THR A 204 4.94 -2.18 3.50
CA THR A 204 5.70 -3.37 3.07
C THR A 204 5.46 -3.69 1.59
N HIS A 205 4.23 -3.54 1.08
CA HIS A 205 3.91 -3.64 -0.33
C HIS A 205 4.70 -2.61 -1.17
N HIS A 206 4.67 -1.32 -0.83
CA HIS A 206 5.48 -0.30 -1.53
C HIS A 206 6.99 -0.53 -1.44
N GLN A 207 7.48 -1.13 -0.35
CA GLN A 207 8.90 -1.44 -0.24
C GLN A 207 9.32 -2.63 -1.10
N ASN A 208 8.37 -3.48 -1.52
CA ASN A 208 8.64 -4.75 -2.19
C ASN A 208 7.84 -4.94 -3.49
N HIS A 209 7.23 -3.89 -4.03
CA HIS A 209 6.38 -4.00 -5.21
C HIS A 209 7.12 -4.67 -6.37
N GLY A 210 6.43 -5.54 -7.12
CA GLY A 210 7.04 -6.28 -8.23
C GLY A 210 8.06 -7.36 -7.80
N HIS A 211 8.22 -7.64 -6.50
CA HIS A 211 8.99 -8.77 -5.99
C HIS A 211 8.08 -9.99 -5.77
N VAL A 212 8.44 -11.17 -6.30
CA VAL A 212 7.56 -12.36 -6.24
C VAL A 212 7.24 -12.81 -4.81
N GLU A 213 8.25 -12.86 -3.93
CA GLU A 213 8.11 -13.40 -2.57
C GLU A 213 7.75 -12.35 -1.52
N ASN A 214 8.32 -11.15 -1.64
CA ASN A 214 8.28 -10.15 -0.58
C ASN A 214 7.07 -9.21 -0.68
N ASP A 215 6.44 -9.08 -1.85
CA ASP A 215 5.24 -8.26 -2.04
C ASP A 215 4.01 -8.85 -1.29
N GLU A 216 3.21 -8.02 -0.62
CA GLU A 216 2.12 -8.43 0.29
C GLU A 216 0.78 -8.72 -0.38
N SER A 217 0.42 -7.92 -1.37
CA SER A 217 -0.94 -7.88 -1.90
C SER A 217 -0.94 -8.20 -3.39
N TRP A 218 -1.87 -9.05 -3.82
CA TRP A 218 -2.04 -9.48 -5.21
C TRP A 218 -0.75 -9.94 -5.92
N HIS A 219 0.30 -10.31 -5.20
CA HIS A 219 1.53 -10.82 -5.79
C HIS A 219 1.31 -12.19 -6.47
N PRO A 220 2.15 -12.57 -7.45
CA PRO A 220 2.05 -13.85 -8.13
C PRO A 220 2.34 -14.98 -7.15
N LEU A 221 1.64 -16.09 -7.34
CA LEU A 221 1.97 -17.33 -6.66
C LEU A 221 3.02 -18.08 -7.47
N ALA A 222 4.02 -18.62 -6.80
CA ALA A 222 4.90 -19.61 -7.42
C ALA A 222 4.06 -20.83 -7.85
N GLU A 223 4.39 -21.45 -8.99
CA GLU A 223 3.62 -22.55 -9.58
C GLU A 223 3.32 -23.67 -8.58
N LYS A 224 4.33 -24.10 -7.81
CA LYS A 224 4.16 -25.13 -6.80
C LYS A 224 3.15 -24.75 -5.73
N LEU A 225 3.17 -23.49 -5.28
CA LEU A 225 2.22 -22.97 -4.30
C LEU A 225 0.81 -22.92 -4.90
N TYR A 226 0.66 -22.38 -6.12
CA TYR A 226 -0.62 -22.34 -6.84
C TYR A 226 -1.23 -23.73 -6.97
N ARG A 227 -0.44 -24.72 -7.43
CA ARG A 227 -0.90 -26.11 -7.60
C ARG A 227 -1.28 -26.77 -6.26
N SER A 228 -0.67 -26.35 -5.14
CA SER A 228 -0.99 -26.86 -3.80
C SER A 228 -2.26 -26.25 -3.18
N LEU A 229 -2.79 -25.15 -3.74
CA LEU A 229 -4.01 -24.53 -3.23
C LEU A 229 -5.22 -25.44 -3.41
N ASP A 230 -6.05 -25.51 -2.37
CA ASP A 230 -7.34 -26.15 -2.45
C ASP A 230 -8.29 -25.41 -3.42
N SER A 231 -9.32 -26.10 -3.87
CA SER A 231 -10.27 -25.56 -4.86
C SER A 231 -11.03 -24.32 -4.38
N THR A 232 -11.25 -24.18 -3.07
CA THR A 232 -11.96 -23.02 -2.50
C THR A 232 -11.07 -21.79 -2.55
N THR A 233 -9.83 -21.89 -2.06
CA THR A 233 -8.87 -20.77 -2.11
C THR A 233 -8.61 -20.32 -3.55
N ARG A 234 -8.50 -21.28 -4.48
CA ARG A 234 -8.32 -20.96 -5.91
C ARG A 234 -9.52 -20.21 -6.49
N LYS A 235 -10.75 -20.67 -6.22
CA LYS A 235 -11.98 -19.98 -6.65
C LYS A 235 -12.10 -18.59 -6.04
N LEU A 236 -11.81 -18.46 -4.74
CA LEU A 236 -11.86 -17.16 -4.05
C LEU A 236 -10.87 -16.15 -4.63
N ARG A 237 -9.69 -16.60 -5.09
CA ARG A 237 -8.64 -15.72 -5.63
C ARG A 237 -8.75 -15.43 -7.12
N PHE A 238 -9.27 -16.36 -7.93
CA PHE A 238 -9.20 -16.26 -9.40
C PHE A 238 -10.56 -16.31 -10.13
N THR A 239 -11.67 -16.59 -9.45
CA THR A 239 -12.98 -16.74 -10.12
C THR A 239 -13.95 -15.64 -9.72
N LEU A 240 -14.35 -14.78 -10.66
CA LEU A 240 -15.37 -13.76 -10.38
C LEU A 240 -16.69 -14.36 -9.88
N PRO A 241 -17.36 -13.69 -8.92
CA PRO A 241 -17.05 -12.38 -8.37
C PRO A 241 -16.17 -12.42 -7.10
N PHE A 242 -15.73 -13.60 -6.65
CA PHE A 242 -15.15 -13.79 -5.32
C PHE A 242 -13.90 -12.95 -5.00
N PRO A 243 -12.96 -12.71 -5.95
CA PRO A 243 -11.79 -11.86 -5.69
C PRO A 243 -12.16 -10.42 -5.28
N MET A 244 -13.34 -9.94 -5.66
CA MET A 244 -13.83 -8.58 -5.35
C MET A 244 -14.40 -8.48 -3.92
N PHE A 245 -14.31 -9.55 -3.15
CA PHE A 245 -14.73 -9.60 -1.75
C PHE A 245 -13.60 -10.07 -0.83
N ALA A 246 -12.36 -10.09 -1.33
CA ALA A 246 -11.22 -10.70 -0.68
C ALA A 246 -10.68 -9.87 0.49
N TYR A 247 -10.79 -8.54 0.44
CA TYR A 247 -10.13 -7.66 1.39
C TYR A 247 -10.42 -7.93 2.88
N PRO A 248 -11.68 -8.14 3.31
CA PRO A 248 -11.96 -8.52 4.70
C PRO A 248 -11.29 -9.85 5.08
N PHE A 249 -11.12 -10.80 4.17
CA PHE A 249 -10.42 -12.05 4.48
C PHE A 249 -8.90 -11.85 4.52
N TYR A 250 -8.36 -11.02 3.62
CA TYR A 250 -6.95 -10.61 3.61
C TYR A 250 -6.53 -9.96 4.94
N LEU A 251 -7.40 -9.13 5.54
CA LEU A 251 -7.11 -8.51 6.82
C LEU A 251 -6.91 -9.56 7.96
N TRP A 252 -7.58 -10.72 7.88
CA TRP A 252 -7.51 -11.77 8.90
C TRP A 252 -6.45 -12.83 8.62
N GLY A 253 -6.19 -13.15 7.34
CA GLY A 253 -5.33 -14.27 6.95
C GLY A 253 -4.24 -13.99 5.91
N ARG A 254 -4.14 -12.75 5.40
CA ARG A 254 -3.23 -12.34 4.30
C ARG A 254 -3.39 -13.15 3.00
N SER A 255 -2.53 -12.88 2.03
CA SER A 255 -2.44 -13.60 0.75
C SER A 255 -2.00 -15.06 0.94
N PRO A 256 -2.40 -16.00 0.07
CA PRO A 256 -1.92 -17.39 0.11
C PRO A 256 -0.39 -17.46 0.09
N GLY A 257 0.18 -18.32 0.95
CA GLY A 257 1.62 -18.41 1.16
C GLY A 257 2.16 -17.47 2.23
N LYS A 258 1.35 -16.52 2.73
CA LYS A 258 1.67 -15.65 3.87
C LYS A 258 0.79 -16.01 5.06
N CYS A 259 1.26 -15.68 6.27
CA CYS A 259 0.59 -16.01 7.53
C CYS A 259 0.33 -14.77 8.36
N GLY A 260 -0.59 -14.84 9.32
CA GLY A 260 -0.80 -13.75 10.26
C GLY A 260 -1.95 -12.81 9.88
N SER A 261 -2.12 -11.75 10.68
CA SER A 261 -3.33 -10.94 10.71
C SER A 261 -3.00 -9.48 10.97
N HIS A 262 -3.76 -8.59 10.33
CA HIS A 262 -3.64 -7.15 10.50
C HIS A 262 -4.09 -6.66 11.88
N PHE A 263 -4.78 -7.50 12.66
CA PHE A 263 -5.25 -7.19 14.02
C PHE A 263 -4.35 -7.77 15.09
N HIS A 264 -3.50 -8.75 14.75
CA HIS A 264 -2.70 -9.48 15.72
C HIS A 264 -1.35 -8.78 15.93
N PRO A 265 -1.06 -8.19 17.10
CA PRO A 265 0.13 -7.34 17.28
C PRO A 265 1.47 -8.08 17.25
N SER A 266 1.44 -9.42 17.27
CA SER A 266 2.63 -10.27 17.10
C SER A 266 2.61 -11.00 15.74
N SER A 267 1.81 -10.52 14.77
CA SER A 267 1.92 -11.00 13.39
C SER A 267 3.32 -10.73 12.85
N ASP A 268 3.82 -11.65 12.03
CA ASP A 268 5.01 -11.50 11.18
C ASP A 268 4.97 -10.30 10.21
N LEU A 269 3.80 -9.69 10.00
CA LEU A 269 3.62 -8.41 9.31
C LEU A 269 4.32 -7.24 10.02
N PHE A 270 4.54 -7.35 11.33
CA PHE A 270 4.90 -6.21 12.17
C PHE A 270 6.23 -6.44 12.88
N VAL A 271 7.06 -5.40 12.93
CA VAL A 271 8.25 -5.45 13.81
C VAL A 271 7.85 -5.17 15.26
N PRO A 272 8.62 -5.63 16.27
CA PRO A 272 8.22 -5.51 17.68
C PRO A 272 7.83 -4.10 18.15
N ASN A 273 8.45 -3.06 17.58
CA ASN A 273 8.18 -1.67 17.93
C ASN A 273 6.83 -1.14 17.40
N GLU A 274 6.21 -1.83 16.44
CA GLU A 274 4.93 -1.45 15.84
C GLU A 274 3.74 -2.07 16.58
N LYS A 275 4.00 -2.95 17.56
CA LYS A 275 2.97 -3.64 18.35
C LYS A 275 1.90 -2.70 18.93
N LYS A 276 2.31 -1.53 19.43
CA LYS A 276 1.38 -0.54 20.03
C LYS A 276 0.50 0.12 18.99
N ASP A 277 1.02 0.35 17.79
CA ASP A 277 0.26 0.91 16.68
C ASP A 277 -0.86 -0.06 16.28
N VAL A 278 -0.54 -1.35 16.14
CA VAL A 278 -1.52 -2.40 15.82
C VAL A 278 -2.61 -2.50 16.89
N ILE A 279 -2.23 -2.51 18.18
CA ILE A 279 -3.21 -2.52 19.29
C ILE A 279 -4.14 -1.32 19.21
N THR A 280 -3.59 -0.13 18.95
CA THR A 280 -4.37 1.12 18.86
C THR A 280 -5.40 1.03 17.74
N SER A 281 -4.99 0.61 16.55
CA SER A 281 -5.92 0.48 15.42
C SER A 281 -6.94 -0.63 15.61
N THR A 282 -6.59 -1.76 16.25
CA THR A 282 -7.55 -2.81 16.60
C THR A 282 -8.60 -2.28 17.60
N ILE A 283 -8.21 -1.44 18.57
CA ILE A 283 -9.16 -0.80 19.49
C ILE A 283 -10.08 0.18 18.75
N CYS A 284 -9.55 1.04 17.87
CA CYS A 284 -10.35 1.97 17.07
C CYS A 284 -11.34 1.24 16.16
N TRP A 285 -10.90 0.15 15.53
CA TRP A 285 -11.75 -0.70 14.71
C TRP A 285 -12.85 -1.36 15.54
N ALA A 286 -12.51 -1.94 16.71
CA ALA A 286 -13.48 -2.55 17.60
C ALA A 286 -14.50 -1.53 18.13
N ALA A 287 -14.07 -0.30 18.43
CA ALA A 287 -14.95 0.79 18.82
C ALA A 287 -15.95 1.13 17.69
N MET A 288 -15.51 1.16 16.43
CA MET A 288 -16.42 1.35 15.30
C MET A 288 -17.43 0.20 15.18
N VAL A 289 -17.00 -1.05 15.35
CA VAL A 289 -17.94 -2.20 15.33
C VAL A 289 -18.99 -2.07 16.42
N VAL A 290 -18.62 -1.65 17.64
CA VAL A 290 -19.57 -1.39 18.73
C VAL A 290 -20.56 -0.28 18.36
N ILE A 291 -20.09 0.81 17.75
CA ILE A 291 -20.94 1.90 17.25
C ILE A 291 -21.93 1.37 16.20
N LEU A 292 -21.46 0.61 15.21
CA LEU A 292 -22.31 0.02 14.18
C LEU A 292 -23.33 -0.97 14.76
N ALA A 293 -22.95 -1.77 15.75
CA ALA A 293 -23.86 -2.67 16.45
C ALA A 293 -24.94 -1.89 17.22
N GLY A 294 -24.56 -0.82 17.91
CA GLY A 294 -25.50 0.09 18.58
C GLY A 294 -26.48 0.75 17.60
N LEU A 295 -25.98 1.28 16.47
CA LEU A 295 -26.82 1.85 15.42
C LEU A 295 -27.75 0.78 14.79
N THR A 296 -27.27 -0.45 14.64
CA THR A 296 -28.08 -1.59 14.17
C THR A 296 -29.21 -1.93 15.13
N TYR A 297 -28.95 -1.88 16.44
CA TYR A 297 -29.99 -2.07 17.44
C TYR A 297 -31.02 -0.93 17.42
N LEU A 298 -30.58 0.32 17.26
CA LEU A 298 -31.46 1.50 17.27
C LEU A 298 -32.30 1.65 15.99
N MET A 299 -31.70 1.44 14.82
CA MET A 299 -32.34 1.69 13.52
C MET A 299 -32.94 0.43 12.89
N GLY A 300 -32.60 -0.74 13.42
CA GLY A 300 -32.97 -2.04 12.88
C GLY A 300 -31.99 -2.53 11.80
N PRO A 301 -31.81 -3.86 11.68
CA PRO A 301 -30.83 -4.47 10.79
C PRO A 301 -31.05 -4.14 9.31
N ASN A 302 -32.30 -4.07 8.87
CA ASN A 302 -32.62 -3.77 7.46
C ASN A 302 -32.18 -2.35 7.07
N GLN A 303 -32.36 -1.37 7.96
CA GLN A 303 -31.97 0.00 7.67
C GLN A 303 -30.44 0.16 7.67
N MET A 304 -29.75 -0.48 8.62
CA MET A 304 -28.28 -0.48 8.64
C MET A 304 -27.67 -1.23 7.46
N LEU A 305 -28.29 -2.33 7.02
CA LEU A 305 -27.88 -3.02 5.81
C LEU A 305 -27.94 -2.08 4.60
N LYS A 306 -29.05 -1.34 4.43
CA LYS A 306 -29.20 -0.40 3.30
C LYS A 306 -28.25 0.80 3.40
N LEU A 307 -28.09 1.40 4.59
CA LEU A 307 -27.31 2.63 4.76
C LEU A 307 -25.80 2.40 4.80
N TYR A 308 -25.35 1.28 5.37
CA TYR A 308 -23.92 1.03 5.61
C TYR A 308 -23.46 -0.30 5.01
N GLY A 309 -24.21 -1.39 5.24
CA GLY A 309 -23.77 -2.74 4.87
C GLY A 309 -23.57 -2.93 3.36
N VAL A 310 -24.55 -2.55 2.53
CA VAL A 310 -24.44 -2.64 1.07
C VAL A 310 -23.36 -1.68 0.51
N PRO A 311 -23.34 -0.39 0.89
CA PRO A 311 -22.24 0.51 0.51
C PRO A 311 -20.84 0.02 0.91
N TYR A 312 -20.70 -0.57 2.10
CA TYR A 312 -19.45 -1.14 2.58
C TYR A 312 -18.92 -2.24 1.65
N TRP A 313 -19.80 -3.14 1.21
CA TRP A 313 -19.39 -4.19 0.27
C TRP A 313 -19.03 -3.64 -1.12
N ILE A 314 -19.69 -2.57 -1.58
CA ILE A 314 -19.30 -1.87 -2.80
C ILE A 314 -17.92 -1.21 -2.65
N PHE A 315 -17.61 -0.65 -1.48
CA PHE A 315 -16.26 -0.17 -1.15
C PHE A 315 -15.23 -1.30 -1.20
N VAL A 316 -15.52 -2.46 -0.60
CA VAL A 316 -14.65 -3.63 -0.66
C VAL A 316 -14.36 -4.03 -2.11
N MET A 317 -15.40 -4.07 -2.96
CA MET A 317 -15.24 -4.34 -4.39
C MET A 317 -14.36 -3.30 -5.09
N TRP A 318 -14.52 -2.01 -4.77
CA TRP A 318 -13.64 -0.96 -5.29
C TRP A 318 -12.18 -1.17 -4.89
N LEU A 319 -11.93 -1.45 -3.62
CA LEU A 319 -10.58 -1.65 -3.09
C LEU A 319 -9.90 -2.84 -3.77
N ASP A 320 -10.56 -3.99 -3.83
CA ASP A 320 -10.00 -5.19 -4.46
C ASP A 320 -9.82 -4.99 -5.97
N LEU A 321 -10.78 -4.35 -6.66
CA LEU A 321 -10.70 -4.05 -8.09
C LEU A 321 -9.52 -3.15 -8.43
N VAL A 322 -9.41 -2.00 -7.75
CA VAL A 322 -8.40 -0.98 -8.04
C VAL A 322 -7.02 -1.53 -7.73
N THR A 323 -6.85 -2.13 -6.53
CA THR A 323 -5.57 -2.72 -6.15
C THR A 323 -5.17 -3.81 -7.14
N TYR A 324 -6.07 -4.70 -7.57
CA TYR A 324 -5.73 -5.72 -8.55
C TYR A 324 -5.30 -5.12 -9.89
N LEU A 325 -6.11 -4.22 -10.47
CA LEU A 325 -5.89 -3.67 -11.81
C LEU A 325 -4.65 -2.76 -11.93
N HIS A 326 -4.21 -2.20 -10.82
CA HIS A 326 -2.97 -1.43 -10.75
C HIS A 326 -1.70 -2.30 -10.81
N HIS A 327 -1.83 -3.61 -10.63
CA HIS A 327 -0.71 -4.57 -10.66
C HIS A 327 -0.89 -5.67 -11.72
N HIS A 328 -2.02 -5.70 -12.44
CA HIS A 328 -2.41 -6.79 -13.35
C HIS A 328 -3.15 -6.30 -14.59
N GLY A 329 -3.23 -7.16 -15.61
CA GLY A 329 -4.12 -6.95 -16.76
C GLY A 329 -3.64 -5.94 -17.78
N HIS A 330 -2.34 -5.89 -18.05
CA HIS A 330 -1.83 -5.21 -19.24
C HIS A 330 -1.77 -6.19 -20.44
N GLU A 331 -1.85 -5.67 -21.67
CA GLU A 331 -1.81 -6.52 -22.88
C GLU A 331 -0.45 -7.21 -23.03
N GLU A 332 0.63 -6.47 -22.77
CA GLU A 332 1.96 -7.02 -22.57
C GLU A 332 2.14 -7.44 -21.12
N LYS A 333 2.59 -8.68 -20.90
CA LYS A 333 2.83 -9.20 -19.55
C LYS A 333 3.90 -8.39 -18.84
N LEU A 334 3.62 -8.04 -17.60
CA LEU A 334 4.56 -7.33 -16.74
C LEU A 334 5.55 -8.33 -16.13
N PRO A 335 6.85 -7.99 -16.08
CA PRO A 335 7.83 -8.80 -15.38
C PRO A 335 7.59 -8.75 -13.87
N TRP A 336 7.92 -9.83 -13.20
CA TRP A 336 8.08 -9.91 -11.76
C TRP A 336 9.51 -10.37 -11.47
N TYR A 337 10.10 -9.83 -10.41
CA TYR A 337 11.52 -9.99 -10.15
C TYR A 337 11.79 -10.79 -8.87
N ARG A 338 12.96 -11.42 -8.84
CA ARG A 338 13.55 -12.08 -7.67
C ARG A 338 15.02 -11.71 -7.53
N GLY A 339 15.56 -11.92 -6.34
CA GLY A 339 17.00 -11.88 -6.11
C GLY A 339 17.62 -10.55 -6.53
N LYS A 340 18.69 -10.63 -7.34
CA LYS A 340 19.46 -9.44 -7.76
C LYS A 340 18.79 -8.64 -8.88
N GLU A 341 17.84 -9.24 -9.58
CA GLU A 341 17.10 -8.54 -10.64
C GLU A 341 16.06 -7.57 -10.07
N TRP A 342 15.61 -7.78 -8.82
CA TRP A 342 14.68 -6.86 -8.20
C TRP A 342 15.38 -5.56 -7.74
N SER A 343 14.77 -4.43 -8.08
CA SER A 343 15.07 -3.13 -7.47
C SER A 343 13.78 -2.35 -7.28
N TYR A 344 13.77 -1.40 -6.33
CA TYR A 344 12.62 -0.54 -6.06
C TYR A 344 12.09 0.17 -7.32
N LEU A 345 13.00 0.65 -8.18
CA LEU A 345 12.63 1.30 -9.43
C LEU A 345 11.99 0.31 -10.40
N ARG A 346 12.65 -0.84 -10.65
CA ARG A 346 12.14 -1.84 -11.61
C ARG A 346 10.75 -2.34 -11.20
N GLY A 347 10.56 -2.68 -9.93
CA GLY A 347 9.25 -3.09 -9.43
C GLY A 347 8.20 -1.96 -9.47
N GLY A 348 8.60 -0.69 -9.32
CA GLY A 348 7.65 0.42 -9.43
C GLY A 348 7.14 0.60 -10.86
N LEU A 349 8.00 0.35 -11.85
CA LEU A 349 7.67 0.39 -13.28
C LEU A 349 6.80 -0.79 -13.76
N THR A 350 6.55 -1.79 -12.90
CA THR A 350 5.60 -2.88 -13.19
C THR A 350 4.19 -2.57 -12.71
N THR A 351 3.97 -1.42 -12.09
CA THR A 351 2.62 -0.95 -11.77
C THR A 351 1.97 -0.27 -12.98
N LEU A 352 0.66 -0.11 -12.94
CA LEU A 352 -0.13 0.38 -14.07
C LEU A 352 -1.04 1.53 -13.63
N ASP A 353 -0.98 2.60 -14.41
CA ASP A 353 -2.00 3.63 -14.33
C ASP A 353 -3.32 3.12 -14.95
N ARG A 354 -4.44 3.55 -14.40
CA ARG A 354 -5.79 3.20 -14.88
C ARG A 354 -6.69 4.43 -14.90
N ASP A 355 -7.42 4.60 -15.99
CA ASP A 355 -8.39 5.69 -16.13
C ASP A 355 -9.77 5.22 -15.67
N TYR A 356 -10.32 5.83 -14.62
CA TYR A 356 -11.63 5.52 -14.06
C TYR A 356 -12.76 6.46 -14.54
N GLY A 357 -12.51 7.30 -15.54
CA GLY A 357 -13.48 8.25 -16.07
C GLY A 357 -13.85 9.32 -15.06
N TRP A 358 -15.15 9.56 -14.84
CA TRP A 358 -15.62 10.57 -13.87
C TRP A 358 -15.23 10.26 -12.42
N ILE A 359 -14.87 9.00 -12.13
CA ILE A 359 -14.52 8.55 -10.79
C ILE A 359 -13.10 8.98 -10.40
N ASN A 360 -12.23 9.34 -11.36
CA ASN A 360 -10.87 9.83 -11.09
C ASN A 360 -10.82 10.97 -10.07
N ASN A 361 -11.69 11.98 -10.20
CA ASN A 361 -11.72 13.08 -9.24
C ASN A 361 -12.36 12.69 -7.88
N ILE A 362 -13.18 11.64 -7.86
CA ILE A 362 -13.88 11.19 -6.65
C ILE A 362 -12.91 10.42 -5.77
N HIS A 363 -12.18 9.47 -6.33
CA HIS A 363 -11.18 8.68 -5.60
C HIS A 363 -9.78 9.30 -5.58
N HIS A 364 -9.72 10.62 -5.77
CA HIS A 364 -8.49 11.42 -5.58
C HIS A 364 -7.34 11.01 -6.52
N ASP A 365 -7.66 10.75 -7.79
CA ASP A 365 -6.70 10.45 -8.86
C ASP A 365 -5.71 9.31 -8.55
N ILE A 366 -6.06 8.41 -7.62
CA ILE A 366 -5.20 7.27 -7.24
C ILE A 366 -4.89 6.33 -8.42
N GLY A 367 -5.64 6.45 -9.52
CA GLY A 367 -5.36 5.78 -10.79
C GLY A 367 -4.01 6.13 -11.41
N THR A 368 -3.33 7.21 -11.01
CA THR A 368 -1.94 7.50 -11.39
C THR A 368 -0.97 6.76 -10.47
N HIS A 369 -0.97 5.44 -10.60
CA HIS A 369 -0.37 4.53 -9.64
C HIS A 369 1.16 4.38 -9.77
N VAL A 370 1.73 4.57 -10.95
CA VAL A 370 3.19 4.42 -11.18
C VAL A 370 3.99 5.42 -10.35
N ILE A 371 3.66 6.71 -10.47
CA ILE A 371 4.32 7.76 -9.67
C ILE A 371 3.97 7.64 -8.20
N HIS A 372 2.74 7.25 -7.88
CA HIS A 372 2.36 6.96 -6.51
C HIS A 372 3.24 5.85 -5.90
N HIS A 373 3.56 4.78 -6.64
CA HIS A 373 4.46 3.73 -6.18
C HIS A 373 5.92 4.18 -6.06
N LEU A 374 6.42 4.94 -7.04
CA LEU A 374 7.79 5.43 -7.00
C LEU A 374 7.99 6.50 -5.91
N PHE A 375 6.97 7.31 -5.65
CA PHE A 375 7.01 8.47 -4.77
C PHE A 375 5.72 8.66 -3.95
N PRO A 376 5.39 7.74 -3.02
CA PRO A 376 4.13 7.77 -2.25
C PRO A 376 3.98 9.01 -1.35
N GLN A 377 5.05 9.78 -1.15
CA GLN A 377 5.06 11.05 -0.41
C GLN A 377 4.38 12.22 -1.15
N ILE A 378 4.13 12.09 -2.47
CA ILE A 378 3.43 13.11 -3.26
C ILE A 378 1.94 13.05 -2.89
N PRO A 379 1.33 14.17 -2.46
CA PRO A 379 -0.12 14.21 -2.18
C PRO A 379 -0.94 13.89 -3.43
N HIS A 380 -2.09 13.23 -3.25
CA HIS A 380 -2.97 12.86 -4.35
C HIS A 380 -3.28 14.00 -5.33
N TYR A 381 -3.51 15.21 -4.81
CA TYR A 381 -3.84 16.41 -5.60
C TYR A 381 -2.68 16.96 -6.45
N HIS A 382 -1.52 16.32 -6.44
CA HIS A 382 -0.38 16.61 -7.30
C HIS A 382 0.05 15.41 -8.15
N LEU A 383 -0.57 14.22 -8.00
CA LEU A 383 -0.11 13.02 -8.69
C LEU A 383 -0.22 13.12 -10.21
N VAL A 384 -1.34 13.65 -10.74
CA VAL A 384 -1.51 13.82 -12.19
C VAL A 384 -0.39 14.69 -12.78
N GLU A 385 -0.10 15.83 -12.15
CA GLU A 385 0.97 16.73 -12.60
C GLU A 385 2.35 16.08 -12.50
N ALA A 386 2.62 15.37 -11.40
CA ALA A 386 3.87 14.66 -11.21
C ALA A 386 4.06 13.53 -12.24
N THR A 387 2.99 12.83 -12.60
CA THR A 387 2.97 11.81 -13.65
C THR A 387 3.29 12.41 -15.00
N GLU A 388 2.59 13.46 -15.43
CA GLU A 388 2.86 14.11 -16.72
C GLU A 388 4.30 14.63 -16.82
N ALA A 389 4.85 15.17 -15.73
CA ALA A 389 6.24 15.62 -15.70
C ALA A 389 7.28 14.48 -15.77
N ALA A 390 6.94 13.30 -15.22
CA ALA A 390 7.84 12.15 -15.18
C ALA A 390 7.81 11.29 -16.45
N LYS A 391 6.69 11.29 -17.19
CA LYS A 391 6.52 10.49 -18.43
C LYS A 391 7.69 10.59 -19.42
N PRO A 392 8.22 11.79 -19.76
CA PRO A 392 9.32 11.90 -20.72
C PRO A 392 10.60 11.20 -20.27
N VAL A 393 10.85 11.13 -18.95
CA VAL A 393 12.02 10.43 -18.39
C VAL A 393 11.80 8.92 -18.39
N ILE A 394 10.59 8.47 -18.02
CA ILE A 394 10.26 7.04 -17.95
C ILE A 394 10.20 6.40 -19.35
N GLY A 395 9.77 7.17 -20.37
CA GLY A 395 9.78 6.76 -21.77
C GLY A 395 8.99 5.47 -22.01
N LYS A 396 9.61 4.51 -22.72
CA LYS A 396 8.97 3.23 -23.12
C LYS A 396 8.53 2.35 -21.93
N TYR A 397 9.04 2.59 -20.73
CA TYR A 397 8.60 1.86 -19.53
C TYR A 397 7.25 2.35 -18.98
N TYR A 398 6.79 3.55 -19.39
CA TYR A 398 5.48 4.06 -19.01
C TYR A 398 4.42 3.58 -20.00
N ARG A 399 3.33 3.02 -19.48
CA ARG A 399 2.22 2.49 -20.26
C ARG A 399 1.04 3.41 -20.13
N GLU A 400 0.73 4.14 -21.20
CA GLU A 400 -0.42 5.04 -21.23
C GLU A 400 -1.72 4.26 -20.99
N PRO A 401 -2.55 4.65 -20.00
CA PRO A 401 -3.82 3.98 -19.77
C PRO A 401 -4.79 4.23 -20.92
N ALA A 402 -5.51 3.19 -21.31
CA ALA A 402 -6.67 3.34 -22.20
C ALA A 402 -7.66 4.33 -21.58
N LYS A 403 -8.12 5.31 -22.38
CA LYS A 403 -9.04 6.33 -21.89
C LYS A 403 -10.42 5.74 -21.62
N SER A 404 -10.98 6.09 -20.47
CA SER A 404 -12.33 5.69 -20.11
C SER A 404 -13.38 6.63 -20.72
N GLY A 405 -14.56 6.09 -21.01
CA GLY A 405 -15.77 6.91 -21.07
C GLY A 405 -16.16 7.43 -19.68
N PRO A 406 -17.39 7.94 -19.49
CA PRO A 406 -17.86 8.42 -18.19
C PRO A 406 -17.67 7.41 -17.04
N LEU A 407 -17.89 6.12 -17.33
CA LEU A 407 -17.74 5.01 -16.39
C LEU A 407 -16.71 4.00 -16.91
N PRO A 408 -15.94 3.34 -16.03
CA PRO A 408 -14.79 2.52 -16.40
C PRO A 408 -15.13 1.10 -16.83
N PHE A 409 -16.17 0.91 -17.65
CA PHE A 409 -16.60 -0.43 -18.08
C PHE A 409 -15.54 -1.19 -18.88
N HIS A 410 -14.59 -0.48 -19.51
CA HIS A 410 -13.48 -1.11 -20.23
C HIS A 410 -12.58 -1.95 -19.28
N LEU A 411 -12.48 -1.56 -18.01
CA LEU A 411 -11.69 -2.27 -17.00
C LEU A 411 -12.29 -3.62 -16.61
N LEU A 412 -13.60 -3.83 -16.79
CA LEU A 412 -14.22 -5.14 -16.54
C LEU A 412 -13.68 -6.20 -17.51
N GLY A 413 -13.49 -5.84 -18.78
CA GLY A 413 -12.87 -6.73 -19.76
C GLY A 413 -11.42 -7.06 -19.41
N VAL A 414 -10.68 -6.06 -18.93
CA VAL A 414 -9.29 -6.23 -18.45
C VAL A 414 -9.24 -7.19 -17.26
N LEU A 415 -10.08 -6.97 -16.25
CA LEU A 415 -10.19 -7.81 -15.06
C LEU A 415 -10.49 -9.26 -15.42
N VAL A 416 -11.51 -9.50 -16.25
CA VAL A 416 -11.92 -10.85 -16.66
C VAL A 416 -10.81 -11.57 -17.42
N ARG A 417 -10.10 -10.87 -18.33
CA ARG A 417 -8.98 -11.47 -19.06
C ARG A 417 -7.82 -11.82 -18.13
N SER A 418 -7.43 -10.87 -17.28
CA SER A 418 -6.31 -11.04 -16.37
C SER A 418 -6.55 -12.17 -15.36
N LEU A 419 -7.73 -12.23 -14.74
CA LEU A 419 -8.09 -13.33 -13.83
C LEU A 419 -8.12 -14.71 -14.49
N LYS A 420 -8.29 -14.80 -15.81
CA LYS A 420 -8.24 -16.05 -16.58
C LYS A 420 -6.83 -16.46 -17.00
N HIS A 421 -5.89 -15.52 -17.04
CA HIS A 421 -4.58 -15.74 -17.65
C HIS A 421 -3.41 -15.61 -16.68
N ASP A 422 -3.58 -14.87 -15.58
CA ASP A 422 -2.53 -14.52 -14.62
C ASP A 422 -2.66 -15.35 -13.34
N HIS A 423 -2.38 -16.65 -13.42
CA HIS A 423 -2.58 -17.59 -12.31
C HIS A 423 -1.33 -17.77 -11.43
N TYR A 424 -0.17 -17.94 -12.06
CA TYR A 424 1.08 -18.22 -11.35
C TYR A 424 2.30 -17.74 -12.13
N VAL A 425 3.48 -17.76 -11.50
CA VAL A 425 4.79 -17.58 -12.16
C VAL A 425 5.66 -18.82 -11.96
N ASN A 426 6.60 -19.07 -12.88
CA ASN A 426 7.53 -20.20 -12.79
C ASN A 426 8.26 -20.19 -11.44
N ASP A 427 8.43 -21.37 -10.81
CA ASP A 427 9.18 -21.54 -9.56
C ASP A 427 10.66 -21.12 -9.68
N THR A 428 11.19 -21.08 -10.92
CA THR A 428 12.58 -20.74 -11.24
C THR A 428 12.69 -19.48 -12.11
N GLY A 429 13.87 -18.87 -12.14
CA GLY A 429 14.15 -17.65 -12.89
C GLY A 429 14.10 -16.38 -12.03
N GLU A 430 14.94 -15.39 -12.37
CA GLU A 430 15.02 -14.11 -11.64
C GLU A 430 14.12 -13.03 -12.24
N VAL A 431 13.79 -13.13 -13.53
CA VAL A 431 12.75 -12.33 -14.20
C VAL A 431 11.70 -13.31 -14.72
N VAL A 432 10.47 -13.20 -14.20
CA VAL A 432 9.38 -14.13 -14.54
C VAL A 432 8.11 -13.39 -14.93
N TYR A 433 7.25 -14.07 -15.66
CA TYR A 433 6.00 -13.53 -16.17
C TYR A 433 4.86 -14.47 -15.77
N TYR A 434 3.66 -13.90 -15.61
CA TYR A 434 2.46 -14.65 -15.33
C TYR A 434 2.22 -15.74 -16.39
N GLN A 435 1.68 -16.88 -15.95
CA GLN A 435 1.30 -18.03 -16.76
C GLN A 435 -0.12 -18.47 -16.43
N THR A 436 -0.70 -19.20 -17.39
CA THR A 436 -2.03 -19.82 -17.29
C THR A 436 -1.84 -21.32 -17.09
N ASP A 437 -2.75 -21.95 -16.34
CA ASP A 437 -2.67 -23.35 -15.91
C ASP A 437 -3.19 -24.40 -16.89
#